data_AF-A0A1E1WG01-F1
#
_entry.id   AF-A0A1E1WG01-F1
#
_cell.length_a   1.000
_cell.length_b   1.000
_cell.length_c   1.000
_cell.angle_alpha   90.00
_cell.angle_beta   90.00
_cell.angle_gamma   90.00
#
_symmetry.space_group_name_H-M   'P 1'
#
loop_
_entity.id
_entity.type
_entity.pdbx_description
1 polymer ?
#
loop_
_entity_poly.entity_id
_entity_poly.type
_entity_poly.pdbx_seq_one_letter_code
_entity_poly.pdbx_strand_id
1 'polypeptide(L)'
;QVPAQFIPGRTGAGLLILNGFTFYMKNHQAHGKKQWYCSSRDVHGCRADVITYKGFDGRDYISIFRGRHIHEPPRLRQCHDGRYIREKDSSRQIPIKYEK
;
A
#
# COMPACT_ATOMS: atom_id res chain seq x y z
N GLN A 1 13.58 -8.93 11.60
CA GLN A 1 12.37 -8.08 11.43
C GLN A 1 12.49 -7.39 10.07
N VAL A 2 11.44 -7.38 9.24
CA VAL A 2 11.50 -6.78 7.89
C VAL A 2 11.06 -5.32 7.99
N PRO A 3 11.93 -4.33 7.68
CA PRO A 3 11.54 -2.93 7.68
C PRO A 3 10.43 -2.65 6.65
N ALA A 4 9.43 -1.88 7.03
CA ALA A 4 8.38 -1.45 6.11
C ALA A 4 8.92 -0.35 5.17
N GLN A 5 8.62 -0.47 3.86
CA GLN A 5 8.98 0.52 2.86
C GLN A 5 7.74 1.29 2.41
N PHE A 6 7.86 2.61 2.23
CA PHE A 6 6.72 3.46 1.89
C PHE A 6 6.98 4.31 0.65
N ILE A 7 5.94 4.48 -0.16
CA ILE A 7 5.82 5.52 -1.17
C ILE A 7 5.16 6.72 -0.50
N PRO A 8 5.82 7.89 -0.39
CA PRO A 8 5.22 9.06 0.22
C PRO A 8 3.99 9.53 -0.57
N GLY A 9 2.90 9.81 0.16
CA GLY A 9 1.72 10.44 -0.40
C GLY A 9 1.90 11.96 -0.50
N ARG A 10 1.09 12.63 -1.33
CA ARG A 10 1.13 14.10 -1.46
C ARG A 10 0.59 14.84 -0.23
N THR A 11 -0.35 14.26 0.49
CA THR A 11 -1.11 14.94 1.56
C THR A 11 -1.30 14.09 2.82
N GLY A 12 -0.57 12.99 2.99
CA GLY A 12 -0.77 12.13 4.16
C GLY A 12 -0.07 10.78 4.09
N ALA A 13 -0.69 9.77 4.72
CA ALA A 13 -0.15 8.42 4.86
C ALA A 13 0.25 7.83 3.50
N GLY A 14 1.53 7.49 3.38
CA GLY A 14 2.07 6.88 2.17
C GLY A 14 1.48 5.49 1.88
N LEU A 15 1.85 4.91 0.75
CA LEU A 15 1.54 3.52 0.43
C LEU A 15 2.65 2.62 0.96
N LEU A 16 2.30 1.56 1.67
CA LEU A 16 3.23 0.49 2.01
C LEU A 16 3.54 -0.32 0.75
N ILE A 17 4.81 -0.69 0.57
CA ILE A 17 5.25 -1.64 -0.46
C ILE A 17 5.61 -2.96 0.21
N LEU A 18 5.09 -4.05 -0.34
CA LEU A 18 5.50 -5.40 0.01
C LEU A 18 5.37 -6.30 -1.21
N ASN A 19 6.45 -7.00 -1.57
CA ASN A 19 6.49 -7.97 -2.67
C ASN A 19 5.96 -7.42 -4.02
N GLY A 20 6.28 -6.17 -4.35
CA GLY A 20 5.83 -5.50 -5.58
C GLY A 20 4.39 -4.97 -5.55
N PHE A 21 3.63 -5.27 -4.49
CA PHE A 21 2.28 -4.74 -4.29
C PHE A 21 2.29 -3.49 -3.41
N THR A 22 1.26 -2.66 -3.57
CA THR A 22 1.05 -1.47 -2.74
C THR A 22 -0.17 -1.62 -1.85
N PHE A 23 -0.09 -1.07 -0.65
CA PHE A 23 -1.15 -1.14 0.36
C PHE A 23 -1.42 0.26 0.92
N TYR A 24 -2.68 0.63 1.05
CA TYR A 24 -3.07 1.86 1.74
C TYR A 24 -3.36 1.58 3.22
N MET A 25 -3.03 2.53 4.08
CA MET A 25 -3.32 2.43 5.51
C MET A 25 -4.83 2.53 5.70
N LYS A 26 -5.42 1.50 6.33
CA LYS A 26 -6.84 1.48 6.63
C LYS A 26 -7.13 1.99 8.04
N ASN A 27 -6.49 1.37 9.03
CA ASN A 27 -6.80 1.60 10.44
C ASN A 27 -5.51 1.61 11.28
N HIS A 28 -5.52 2.45 12.32
CA HIS A 28 -4.62 2.31 13.46
C HIS A 28 -5.20 1.26 14.40
N GLN A 29 -4.37 0.33 14.84
CA GLN A 29 -4.74 -0.79 15.71
C GLN A 29 -4.09 -0.59 17.09
N ALA A 30 -4.50 -1.40 18.07
CA ALA A 30 -3.93 -1.35 19.41
C ALA A 30 -2.40 -1.55 19.39
N HIS A 31 -1.73 -0.98 20.40
CA HIS A 31 -0.27 -1.09 20.60
C HIS A 31 0.56 -0.55 19.41
N GLY A 32 0.09 0.51 18.75
CA GLY A 32 0.82 1.16 17.67
C GLY A 32 0.93 0.31 16.39
N LYS A 33 0.12 -0.76 16.28
CA LYS A 33 0.00 -1.53 15.05
C LYS A 33 -0.80 -0.74 14.02
N LYS A 34 -0.56 -1.00 12.73
CA LYS A 34 -1.32 -0.40 11.63
C LYS A 34 -1.75 -1.48 10.67
N GLN A 35 -2.99 -1.43 10.21
CA GLN A 35 -3.52 -2.35 9.21
C GLN A 35 -3.55 -1.67 7.84
N TRP A 36 -3.07 -2.39 6.84
CA TRP A 36 -2.90 -1.92 5.48
C TRP A 36 -3.62 -2.86 4.52
N TYR A 37 -4.47 -2.31 3.65
CA TYR A 37 -5.20 -3.08 2.66
C TYR A 37 -4.57 -2.95 1.29
N CYS A 38 -4.62 -4.02 0.50
CA CYS A 38 -4.16 -3.98 -0.88
C CYS A 38 -4.81 -2.81 -1.63
N SER A 39 -4.01 -2.05 -2.37
CA SER A 39 -4.48 -0.88 -3.13
C SER A 39 -5.42 -1.22 -4.28
N SER A 40 -5.49 -2.50 -4.65
CA SER A 40 -6.40 -3.04 -5.65
C SER A 40 -7.66 -3.64 -5.02
N ARG A 41 -7.90 -3.45 -3.72
CA ARG A 41 -9.06 -4.00 -3.02
C ARG A 41 -10.39 -3.57 -3.65
N ASP A 42 -10.54 -2.27 -3.95
CA ASP A 42 -11.80 -1.74 -4.45
C ASP A 42 -11.97 -1.97 -5.97
N VAL A 43 -10.87 -2.11 -6.71
CA VAL A 43 -10.89 -2.31 -8.17
C VAL A 43 -10.95 -3.79 -8.55
N HIS A 44 -10.22 -4.65 -7.85
CA HIS A 44 -10.10 -6.08 -8.16
C HIS A 44 -10.72 -6.99 -7.10
N GLY A 45 -11.30 -6.44 -6.03
CA GLY A 45 -11.83 -7.25 -4.92
C GLY A 45 -10.76 -7.93 -4.06
N CYS A 46 -9.48 -7.51 -4.19
CA CYS A 46 -8.37 -8.17 -3.50
C CYS A 46 -8.47 -8.02 -1.98
N ARG A 47 -8.36 -9.15 -1.27
CA ARG A 47 -8.47 -9.20 0.21
C ARG A 47 -7.14 -9.31 0.94
N ALA A 48 -6.02 -9.19 0.23
CA ALA A 48 -4.72 -9.21 0.87
C ALA A 48 -4.54 -8.00 1.81
N ASP A 49 -4.00 -8.24 3.00
CA ASP A 49 -3.73 -7.21 4.01
C ASP A 49 -2.40 -7.45 4.75
N VAL A 50 -1.84 -6.36 5.24
CA VAL A 50 -0.59 -6.34 6.00
C VAL A 50 -0.83 -5.65 7.33
N ILE A 51 -0.20 -6.14 8.39
CA ILE A 51 -0.10 -5.43 9.67
C ILE A 51 1.35 -5.03 9.89
N THR A 52 1.58 -3.76 10.20
CA THR A 52 2.88 -3.26 10.67
C THR A 52 2.83 -2.93 12.16
N TYR A 53 3.99 -2.86 12.79
CA TYR A 53 4.16 -2.35 14.16
C TYR A 53 5.34 -1.38 14.22
N LYS A 54 5.33 -0.50 15.21
CA LYS A 54 6.42 0.44 15.47
C LYS A 54 7.50 -0.22 16.33
N GLY A 55 8.73 -0.27 15.84
CA GLY A 55 9.90 -0.73 16.58
C GLY A 55 10.40 0.32 17.58
N PHE A 56 11.31 -0.10 18.46
CA PHE A 56 11.93 0.77 19.46
C PHE A 56 12.79 1.89 18.85
N ASP A 57 13.29 1.68 17.63
CA ASP A 57 14.03 2.66 16.85
C ASP A 57 13.13 3.68 16.13
N GLY A 58 11.81 3.60 16.36
CA GLY A 58 10.81 4.49 15.77
C GLY A 58 10.40 4.13 14.33
N ARG A 59 10.97 3.09 13.71
CA ARG A 59 10.62 2.64 12.35
C ARG A 59 9.46 1.65 12.37
N ASP A 60 8.71 1.58 11.27
CA ASP A 60 7.66 0.57 11.08
C ASP A 60 8.27 -0.73 10.52
N TYR A 61 7.82 -1.88 11.03
CA TYR A 61 8.22 -3.22 10.60
C TYR A 61 7.01 -4.06 10.22
N ILE A 62 7.19 -4.99 9.28
CA ILE A 62 6.15 -5.96 8.89
C ILE A 62 5.92 -6.94 10.05
N SER A 63 4.67 -7.05 10.52
CA SER A 63 4.24 -8.03 11.52
C SER A 63 3.64 -9.25 10.85
N ILE A 64 2.63 -9.03 10.00
CA ILE A 64 1.79 -10.08 9.43
C ILE A 64 1.46 -9.69 7.99
N PHE A 65 1.48 -10.67 7.09
CA PHE A 65 0.93 -10.56 5.74
C PHE A 65 -0.08 -11.68 5.52
N ARG A 66 -1.27 -11.35 5.01
CA ARG A 66 -2.41 -12.26 4.86
C ARG A 66 -3.02 -12.12 3.48
N GLY A 67 -3.59 -13.24 3.01
CA GLY A 67 -4.30 -13.32 1.75
C GLY A 67 -3.38 -13.42 0.53
N ARG A 68 -3.90 -14.03 -0.54
CA ARG A 68 -3.24 -14.10 -1.84
C ARG A 68 -3.72 -12.95 -2.73
N HIS A 69 -2.80 -12.38 -3.50
CA HIS A 69 -3.17 -11.44 -4.56
C HIS A 69 -3.87 -12.17 -5.72
N ILE A 70 -4.94 -11.57 -6.23
CA ILE A 70 -5.77 -12.10 -7.33
C ILE A 70 -5.65 -11.23 -8.58
N HIS A 71 -4.60 -10.44 -8.64
CA HIS A 71 -4.29 -9.52 -9.72
C HIS A 71 -2.77 -9.38 -9.79
N GLU A 72 -2.28 -8.94 -10.93
CA GLU A 72 -0.86 -8.65 -11.11
C GLU A 72 -0.42 -7.42 -10.30
N PRO A 73 0.87 -7.33 -9.91
CA PRO A 73 1.42 -6.15 -9.27
C PRO A 73 1.20 -4.87 -10.10
N PRO A 74 0.96 -3.71 -9.45
CA PRO A 74 0.94 -2.44 -10.16
C PRO A 74 2.34 -2.10 -10.71
N ARG A 75 2.40 -1.22 -11.70
CA ARG A 75 3.67 -0.67 -12.17
C ARG A 75 4.27 0.26 -11.11
N LEU A 76 5.39 -0.16 -10.56
CA LEU A 76 6.21 0.61 -9.63
C LEU A 76 7.55 0.90 -10.30
N ARG A 77 7.96 2.18 -10.30
CA ARG A 77 9.27 2.60 -10.78
C ARG A 77 10.15 2.92 -9.58
N GLN A 78 11.30 2.26 -9.48
CA GLN A 78 12.33 2.62 -8.51
C GLN A 78 13.19 3.74 -9.11
N CYS A 79 13.41 4.80 -8.34
CA CYS A 79 14.34 5.88 -8.66
C CYS A 79 15.77 5.47 -8.27
N HIS A 80 16.78 6.16 -8.85
CA HIS A 80 18.19 5.92 -8.55
C HIS A 80 18.55 6.08 -7.05
N ASP A 81 17.77 6.88 -6.32
CA ASP A 81 17.90 7.10 -4.87
C ASP A 81 17.24 5.99 -4.03
N GLY A 82 16.74 4.93 -4.68
CA GLY A 82 16.09 3.79 -4.04
C GLY A 82 14.62 4.02 -3.68
N ARG A 83 14.06 5.22 -3.86
CA ARG A 83 12.64 5.50 -3.60
C ARG A 83 11.78 4.92 -4.70
N TYR A 84 10.56 4.51 -4.34
CA TYR A 84 9.58 4.03 -5.30
C TYR A 84 8.55 5.10 -5.64
N ILE A 85 8.15 5.14 -6.90
CA ILE A 85 7.02 5.91 -7.41
C ILE A 85 6.02 4.94 -8.00
N ARG A 86 4.76 5.06 -7.61
CA ARG A 86 3.67 4.34 -8.25
C ARG A 86 3.28 5.07 -9.52
N GLU A 87 3.43 4.42 -10.67
CA GLU A 87 3.03 5.00 -11.94
C GLU A 87 1.50 5.06 -12.00
N LYS A 88 0.97 6.17 -12.51
CA LYS A 88 -0.46 6.25 -12.81
C LYS A 88 -0.74 5.38 -14.02
N ASP A 89 -1.82 4.61 -13.96
CA ASP A 89 -2.32 3.91 -15.13
C ASP A 89 -2.83 4.95 -16.14
N SER A 90 -2.08 5.15 -17.23
CA SER A 90 -2.42 6.08 -18.31
C SER A 90 -3.74 5.72 -19.02
N SER A 91 -4.31 4.55 -18.74
CA SER A 91 -5.48 4.00 -19.43
C SER A 91 -6.81 4.29 -18.72
N ARG A 92 -6.80 5.00 -17.58
CA ARG A 92 -8.04 5.41 -16.91
C ARG A 92 -8.56 6.72 -17.46
N GLN A 93 -9.16 6.67 -18.65
CA GLN A 93 -10.23 7.61 -18.99
C GLN A 93 -11.34 7.37 -17.97
N ILE A 94 -11.51 8.28 -17.01
CA ILE A 94 -12.61 8.25 -16.06
C ILE A 94 -13.90 8.44 -16.87
N PRO A 95 -14.85 7.49 -16.92
CA PRO A 95 -16.20 7.84 -17.29
C PRO A 95 -16.81 8.58 -16.11
N ILE A 96 -16.96 9.89 -16.25
CA ILE A 96 -17.86 10.70 -15.44
C ILE A 96 -19.30 10.22 -15.65
N LYS A 97 -19.92 9.55 -14.67
CA LYS A 97 -21.37 9.21 -14.63
C LYS A 97 -21.74 8.87 -13.17
N TYR A 98 -22.75 9.42 -12.49
CA TYR A 98 -23.76 10.47 -12.69
C TYR A 98 -24.21 10.93 -11.29
N GLU A 99 -24.59 12.21 -11.13
CA GLU A 99 -25.43 12.70 -10.02
C GLU A 99 -26.83 12.05 -10.06
N LYS A 100 -27.43 11.86 -8.87
CA LYS A 100 -28.87 11.60 -8.70
C LYS A 100 -29.56 12.89 -8.32
#